data_AF-A0AAP3YG60-F1
#
_entry.id   AF-A0AAP3YG60-F1
#
_cell.length_a   1.000
_cell.length_b   1.000
_cell.length_c   1.000
_cell.angle_alpha   90.00
_cell.angle_beta   90.00
_cell.angle_gamma   90.00
#
_symmetry.space_group_name_H-M   'P 1'
#
loop_
_entity.id
_entity.type
_entity.pdbx_description
1 polymer ?
#
loop_
_entity_poly.entity_id
_entity_poly.type
_entity_poly.pdbx_seq_one_letter_code
_entity_poly.pdbx_strand_id
1 'polypeptide(L)'
;MSAVDDQFRSLGFNVGIPSLVFVRSLSRDCMLVVEGERVKGFSEYRYTFYKTRYLPDGRMTSVKVYIENQAIKRVLLRVASFLSFLESTKQIEKGTA
;
A
#
# COMPACT_ATOMS: atom_id res chain seq x y z
N MET A 1 19.91 1.26 2.67
CA MET A 1 18.43 1.22 2.53
C MET A 1 17.85 2.52 3.02
N SER A 2 16.74 2.98 2.45
CA SER A 2 16.09 4.20 2.94
C SER A 2 15.22 3.88 4.17
N ALA A 3 15.04 4.85 5.07
CA ALA A 3 14.15 4.69 6.23
C ALA A 3 12.70 4.38 5.83
N VAL A 4 12.28 4.86 4.65
CA VAL A 4 10.95 4.57 4.08
C VAL A 4 10.84 3.09 3.69
N ASP A 5 11.88 2.52 3.08
CA ASP A 5 11.93 1.11 2.72
C ASP A 5 11.79 0.21 3.96
N ASP A 6 12.52 0.54 5.03
CA ASP A 6 12.47 -0.18 6.30
C ASP A 6 11.07 -0.11 6.94
N GLN A 7 10.43 1.06 6.90
CA GLN A 7 9.06 1.25 7.39
C GLN A 7 8.04 0.42 6.61
N PHE A 8 8.14 0.35 5.28
CA PHE A 8 7.22 -0.48 4.50
C PHE A 8 7.46 -1.97 4.71
N ARG A 9 8.72 -2.40 4.87
CA ARG A 9 9.04 -3.79 5.19
C ARG A 9 8.48 -4.22 6.54
N SER A 10 8.57 -3.36 7.57
CA SER A 10 7.98 -3.68 8.88
C SER A 10 6.45 -3.78 8.83
N LEU A 11 5.81 -3.09 7.87
CA LEU A 11 4.38 -3.22 7.56
C LEU A 11 4.05 -4.40 6.62
N GLY A 12 5.02 -5.26 6.30
CA GLY A 12 4.85 -6.45 5.48
C GLY A 12 4.75 -6.19 3.97
N PHE A 13 5.25 -5.05 3.49
CA PHE A 13 5.37 -4.77 2.07
C PHE A 13 6.73 -5.23 1.53
N ASN A 14 6.72 -5.77 0.33
CA ASN A 14 7.91 -5.96 -0.49
C ASN A 14 8.28 -4.63 -1.15
N VAL A 15 9.59 -4.35 -1.23
CA VAL A 15 10.12 -3.18 -1.93
C VAL A 15 10.40 -3.59 -3.37
N GLY A 16 9.56 -3.16 -4.31
CA GLY A 16 9.73 -3.43 -5.74
C GLY A 16 10.79 -2.50 -6.34
N ILE A 17 10.63 -1.20 -6.12
CA ILE A 17 11.62 -0.18 -6.51
C ILE A 17 11.94 0.64 -5.25
N PRO A 18 13.23 0.74 -4.84
CA PRO A 18 13.60 1.47 -3.63
C PRO A 18 13.02 2.88 -3.59
N SER A 19 12.42 3.24 -2.46
CA SER A 19 11.77 4.53 -2.21
C SER A 19 10.58 4.87 -3.12
N LEU A 20 10.17 3.99 -4.04
CA LEU A 20 9.16 4.32 -5.05
C LEU A 20 8.00 3.35 -5.08
N VAL A 21 8.24 2.04 -5.06
CA VAL A 21 7.18 1.06 -5.26
C VAL A 21 7.21 0.03 -4.14
N PHE A 22 6.10 -0.05 -3.41
CA PHE A 22 5.91 -0.98 -2.29
C PHE A 22 4.64 -1.80 -2.52
N VAL A 23 4.74 -3.12 -2.44
CA VAL A 23 3.63 -4.03 -2.75
C VAL A 23 3.41 -5.03 -1.62
N ARG A 24 2.17 -5.21 -1.19
CA ARG A 24 1.77 -6.25 -0.23
C ARG A 24 0.59 -7.05 -0.78
N SER A 25 0.73 -8.36 -0.88
CA SER A 25 -0.36 -9.25 -1.29
C SER A 25 -1.40 -9.40 -0.18
N LEU A 26 -2.68 -9.28 -0.53
CA LEU A 26 -3.83 -9.64 0.32
C LEU A 26 -4.39 -11.03 -0.02
N SER A 27 -4.37 -11.37 -1.31
CA SER A 27 -4.70 -12.68 -1.86
C SER A 27 -3.84 -12.94 -3.11
N ARG A 28 -4.08 -14.06 -3.81
CA ARG A 28 -3.39 -14.39 -5.07
C ARG A 28 -3.50 -13.28 -6.12
N ASP A 29 -4.64 -12.63 -6.18
CA ASP A 29 -5.01 -11.68 -7.24
C ASP A 29 -5.23 -10.27 -6.70
N CYS A 30 -5.20 -10.05 -5.38
CA CYS A 30 -5.46 -8.75 -4.78
C CYS A 30 -4.25 -8.23 -4.01
N MET A 31 -3.87 -6.99 -4.29
CA MET A 31 -2.67 -6.35 -3.75
C MET A 31 -2.97 -4.97 -3.18
N LEU A 32 -2.18 -4.59 -2.19
CA LEU A 32 -1.99 -3.22 -1.74
C LEU A 32 -0.72 -2.68 -2.41
N VAL A 33 -0.81 -1.48 -2.96
CA VAL A 33 0.30 -0.85 -3.67
C VAL A 33 0.46 0.57 -3.15
N VAL A 34 1.70 0.95 -2.88
CA VAL A 34 2.11 2.33 -2.66
C VAL A 34 3.13 2.69 -3.72
N GLU A 35 2.82 3.71 -4.52
CA GLU A 35 3.68 4.19 -5.60
C GLU A 35 4.02 5.66 -5.40
N GLY A 36 5.29 5.98 -5.51
CA GLY A 36 5.86 7.31 -5.44
C GLY A 36 6.17 7.85 -6.84
N GLU A 37 5.89 9.13 -7.05
CA GLU A 37 6.19 9.83 -8.29
C GLU A 37 6.74 11.24 -8.01
N ARG A 38 7.56 11.76 -8.94
CA ARG A 38 7.99 13.15 -8.89
C ARG A 38 6.90 14.03 -9.47
N VAL A 39 6.32 14.88 -8.64
CA VAL A 39 5.30 15.85 -9.06
C VAL A 39 5.94 17.23 -9.13
N LYS A 40 5.75 17.93 -10.25
CA LYS A 40 6.25 19.30 -10.44
C LYS A 40 5.71 20.21 -9.32
N GLY A 41 6.59 20.99 -8.72
CA GLY A 41 6.26 21.91 -7.62
C GLY A 41 6.43 21.32 -6.22
N PHE A 42 6.83 20.04 -6.10
CA PHE A 42 7.19 19.42 -4.83
C PHE A 42 8.67 19.06 -4.79
N SER A 43 9.32 19.27 -3.65
CA SER A 43 10.72 18.91 -3.41
C SER A 43 10.92 17.42 -3.13
N GLU A 44 9.86 16.74 -2.70
CA GLU A 44 9.84 15.32 -2.34
C GLU A 44 8.91 14.53 -3.25
N TYR A 45 9.12 13.20 -3.29
CA TYR A 45 8.17 12.28 -3.90
C TYR A 45 6.78 12.41 -3.28
N ARG A 46 5.78 12.26 -4.12
CA ARG A 46 4.39 12.17 -3.71
C ARG A 46 3.90 10.76 -3.94
N TYR A 47 3.14 10.25 -2.99
CA TYR A 47 2.79 8.84 -2.94
C TYR A 47 1.27 8.67 -3.02
N THR A 48 0.88 7.61 -3.70
CA THR A 48 -0.50 7.16 -3.83
C THR A 48 -0.60 5.75 -3.27
N PHE A 49 -1.57 5.53 -2.39
CA PHE A 49 -1.85 4.22 -1.81
C PHE A 49 -3.21 3.74 -2.28
N TYR A 50 -3.22 2.55 -2.88
CA TYR A 50 -4.41 1.94 -3.43
C TYR A 50 -4.43 0.42 -3.23
N LYS A 51 -5.62 -0.15 -3.34
CA LYS A 51 -5.85 -1.58 -3.49
C LYS A 51 -6.24 -1.87 -4.92
N THR A 52 -5.70 -2.95 -5.46
CA THR A 52 -6.03 -3.38 -6.82
C THR A 52 -6.20 -4.89 -6.91
N ARG A 53 -6.87 -5.34 -7.96
CA ARG A 53 -6.95 -6.74 -8.36
C ARG A 53 -6.36 -6.93 -9.75
N TYR A 54 -5.42 -7.86 -9.87
CA TYR A 54 -4.83 -8.28 -11.14
C TYR A 54 -5.39 -9.61 -11.59
N LEU A 55 -5.63 -9.75 -12.88
CA LEU A 55 -5.86 -11.05 -13.52
C LEU A 55 -4.54 -11.83 -13.60
N PRO A 56 -4.60 -13.15 -13.82
CA PRO A 56 -3.40 -13.96 -14.04
C PRO A 56 -2.53 -13.49 -15.21
N ASP A 57 -3.11 -12.77 -16.18
CA ASP A 57 -2.41 -12.18 -17.33
C ASP A 57 -1.77 -10.81 -17.03
N GLY A 58 -1.84 -10.34 -15.77
CA GLY A 58 -1.28 -9.07 -15.33
C GLY A 58 -2.19 -7.85 -15.56
N ARG A 59 -3.38 -8.01 -16.17
CA ARG A 59 -4.30 -6.88 -16.35
C ARG A 59 -4.96 -6.47 -15.03
N MET A 60 -5.01 -5.17 -14.80
CA MET A 60 -5.66 -4.57 -13.65
C MET A 60 -7.17 -4.49 -13.90
N THR A 61 -7.98 -5.04 -12.99
CA THR A 61 -9.45 -5.12 -13.16
C THR A 61 -10.22 -4.14 -12.29
N SER A 62 -9.65 -3.76 -11.15
CA SER A 62 -10.27 -2.82 -10.23
C SER A 62 -9.20 -2.07 -9.47
N VAL A 63 -9.48 -0.80 -9.17
CA VAL A 63 -8.61 0.08 -8.39
C VAL A 63 -9.46 0.82 -7.38
N LYS A 64 -9.06 0.75 -6.12
CA LYS A 64 -9.61 1.59 -5.06
C LYS A 64 -8.48 2.41 -4.46
N VAL A 65 -8.46 3.70 -4.77
CA VAL A 65 -7.50 4.65 -4.22
C VAL A 65 -7.95 5.07 -2.83
N TYR A 66 -7.04 5.00 -1.84
CA TYR A 66 -7.33 5.39 -0.46
C TYR A 66 -6.77 6.76 -0.10
N ILE A 67 -5.69 7.16 -0.77
CA ILE A 67 -5.04 8.46 -0.64
C ILE A 67 -4.12 8.65 -1.85
N GLU A 68 -4.10 9.85 -2.43
CA GLU A 68 -3.40 10.15 -3.68
C GLU A 68 -2.52 11.39 -3.52
N ASN A 69 -1.34 11.35 -4.15
CA ASN A 69 -0.41 12.47 -4.25
C ASN A 69 -0.16 13.12 -2.87
N GLN A 70 0.19 12.31 -1.87
CA GLN A 70 0.46 12.78 -0.51
C GLN A 70 1.91 12.58 -0.10
N ALA A 71 2.34 13.36 0.90
CA ALA A 71 3.64 13.16 1.54
C ALA A 71 3.69 11.79 2.21
N ILE A 72 4.87 11.18 2.24
CA ILE A 72 5.07 9.81 2.74
C ILE A 72 4.53 9.60 4.16
N LYS A 73 4.69 10.60 5.04
CA LYS A 73 4.17 10.56 6.42
C LYS A 73 2.66 10.34 6.47
N ARG A 74 1.89 11.02 5.60
CA ARG A 74 0.43 10.85 5.53
C ARG A 74 0.04 9.50 4.96
N VAL A 75 0.79 9.01 3.97
CA VAL A 75 0.55 7.70 3.36
C VAL A 75 0.82 6.58 4.36
N LEU A 76 1.93 6.62 5.11
CA LEU A 76 2.24 5.64 6.14
C LEU A 76 1.15 5.55 7.22
N LEU A 77 0.64 6.70 7.69
CA LEU A 77 -0.48 6.72 8.64
C LEU A 77 -1.73 6.06 8.05
N ARG A 78 -2.04 6.35 6.78
CA ARG A 78 -3.21 5.76 6.10
C ARG A 78 -3.06 4.25 5.89
N VAL A 79 -1.86 3.80 5.53
CA VAL A 79 -1.53 2.38 5.37
C VAL A 79 -1.65 1.66 6.72
N ALA A 80 -1.03 2.17 7.78
CA ALA A 80 -1.12 1.58 9.11
C ALA A 80 -2.57 1.46 9.59
N SER A 81 -3.36 2.54 9.46
CA SER A 81 -4.79 2.53 9.79
C SER A 81 -5.58 1.49 8.99
N PHE A 82 -5.29 1.35 7.69
CA PHE A 82 -5.95 0.37 6.85
C PHE A 82 -5.60 -1.08 7.27
N LEU A 83 -4.34 -1.34 7.58
CA LEU A 83 -3.90 -2.66 8.04
C LEU A 83 -4.51 -3.03 9.38
N SER A 84 -4.57 -2.10 10.34
CA SER A 84 -5.24 -2.32 11.62
C SER A 84 -6.73 -2.64 11.44
N PHE A 85 -7.41 -1.99 10.50
CA PHE A 85 -8.79 -2.32 10.14
C PHE A 85 -8.94 -3.72 9.54
N LEU A 86 -8.00 -4.16 8.69
CA LEU A 86 -8.01 -5.52 8.16
C LEU A 86 -7.77 -6.58 9.24
N GLU A 87 -6.95 -6.27 10.24
CA GLU A 87 -6.68 -7.17 11.34
C GLU A 87 -7.89 -7.30 12.27
N SER A 88 -8.57 -6.19 12.59
CA SER A 88 -9.77 -6.21 13.44
C SER A 88 -10.92 -6.96 12.77
N THR A 89 -11.16 -6.75 11.48
CA THR A 89 -12.19 -7.47 10.72
C THR A 89 -11.95 -8.97 10.68
N LYS A 90 -10.70 -9.42 10.48
CA LYS A 90 -10.33 -10.85 10.55
C LYS A 90 -10.54 -11.47 11.93
N GLN A 91 -10.37 -10.71 13.01
CA GLN A 91 -10.62 -11.21 14.36
C GLN A 91 -12.12 -11.38 14.63
N ILE A 92 -12.96 -10.48 14.12
CA ILE A 92 -14.42 -10.58 14.23
C ILE A 92 -14.93 -11.85 13.55
N GLU A 93 -14.45 -12.16 12.35
CA GLU A 93 -14.84 -13.39 11.62
C GLU A 93 -14.45 -14.68 12.37
N LYS A 94 -13.37 -14.66 13.16
CA LYS A 94 -12.92 -15.83 13.94
C LYS A 94 -13.62 -16.00 15.29
N GLY A 95 -14.17 -14.92 15.87
CA GLY A 95 -14.85 -14.93 17.17
C GLY A 95 -16.34 -15.30 17.11
N THR A 96 -16.86 -15.64 15.93
CA THR A 96 -18.28 -15.95 15.70
C THR A 96 -18.50 -17.44 15.36
N ALA A 97 -17.55 -18.32 15.72
CA ALA A 97 -17.61 -19.76 15.51
C ALA A 97 -17.81 -20.52 16.83
#